data_AF-A0A4Z0JD85-F1
#
_entry.id   AF-A0A4Z0JD85-F1
#
_cell.length_a   1.000
_cell.length_b   1.000
_cell.length_c   1.000
_cell.angle_alpha   90.00
_cell.angle_beta   90.00
_cell.angle_gamma   90.00
#
_symmetry.space_group_name_H-M   'P 1'
#
loop_
_entity.id
_entity.type
_entity.pdbx_description
1 polymer ?
#
loop_
_entity_poly.entity_id
_entity_poly.type
_entity_poly.pdbx_seq_one_letter_code
_entity_poly.pdbx_strand_id
1 'polypeptide(L)'
;MKIHVVIDETAVEPDVTIRAAANTDVSQLVAALEAATTAAKRLTLRQRGQSFQVVVGDILFLEAADHQVMVHTADDVYVTRQPLYELADALPTTFQRASKSAILNRDQILSLTKSVTGNLVKFQKSHKQLYVSRRYYKALKEALEREG
;
A
#
# COMPACT_ATOMS: atom_id res chain seq x y z
N MET A 1 11.35 26.90 -8.68
CA MET A 1 12.26 25.83 -8.22
C MET A 1 13.22 25.51 -9.35
N LYS A 2 14.54 25.59 -9.15
CA LYS A 2 15.53 25.16 -10.16
C LYS A 2 16.14 23.84 -9.66
N ILE A 3 16.00 22.78 -10.43
CA ILE A 3 16.52 21.44 -10.11
C ILE A 3 17.87 21.30 -10.81
N HIS A 4 18.93 21.05 -10.05
CA HIS A 4 20.26 20.75 -10.58
C HIS A 4 20.53 19.26 -10.36
N VAL A 5 20.82 18.53 -11.43
CA VAL A 5 21.16 17.10 -11.39
C VAL A 5 22.59 16.96 -11.88
N VAL A 6 23.42 16.28 -11.09
CA VAL A 6 24.80 15.95 -11.44
C VAL A 6 24.88 14.42 -11.48
N ILE A 7 25.34 13.88 -12.61
CA ILE A 7 25.57 12.44 -12.78
C ILE A 7 27.09 12.26 -12.76
N ASP A 8 27.59 11.57 -11.74
CA ASP A 8 29.01 11.27 -11.56
C ASP A 8 29.25 9.78 -11.79
N GLU A 9 29.99 9.45 -12.86
CA GLU A 9 30.32 8.07 -13.23
C GLU A 9 31.33 7.41 -12.27
N THR A 10 31.95 8.20 -11.38
CA THR A 10 32.94 7.72 -10.40
C THR A 10 32.36 7.52 -8.99
N ALA A 11 31.09 7.88 -8.77
CA ALA A 11 30.43 7.70 -7.49
C ALA A 11 30.23 6.21 -7.17
N VAL A 12 30.71 5.80 -5.99
CA VAL A 12 30.60 4.41 -5.52
C VAL A 12 29.23 4.11 -4.93
N GLU A 13 28.59 5.11 -4.32
CA GLU A 13 27.25 5.03 -3.76
C GLU A 13 26.45 6.29 -4.11
N PRO A 14 25.13 6.18 -4.34
CA PRO A 14 24.29 7.33 -4.63
C PRO A 14 24.08 8.17 -3.36
N ASP A 15 24.40 9.47 -3.43
CA ASP A 15 24.05 10.45 -2.39
C ASP A 15 23.03 11.47 -2.91
N VAL A 16 22.24 12.04 -1.99
CA VAL A 16 21.28 13.10 -2.30
C VAL A 16 21.48 14.27 -1.33
N THR A 17 21.90 15.42 -1.87
CA THR A 17 22.09 16.65 -1.08
C THR A 17 20.97 17.66 -1.37
N ILE A 18 20.18 18.00 -0.34
CA ILE A 18 19.14 19.04 -0.42
C ILE A 18 19.70 20.36 0.13
N ARG A 19 19.81 21.39 -0.73
CA ARG A 19 20.19 22.76 -0.32
C ARG A 19 18.97 23.66 -0.31
N ALA A 20 18.58 24.14 0.86
CA ALA A 20 17.46 25.05 1.07
C ALA A 20 17.84 26.23 1.98
N ALA A 21 17.02 27.28 2.02
CA ALA A 21 17.23 28.37 2.98
C ALA A 21 16.97 27.87 4.41
N ALA A 22 17.61 28.47 5.41
CA ALA A 22 17.57 27.99 6.81
C ALA A 22 16.15 27.81 7.38
N ASN A 23 15.17 28.56 6.89
CA ASN A 23 13.78 28.51 7.35
C ASN A 23 12.86 27.71 6.42
N THR A 24 13.41 26.91 5.50
CA THR A 24 12.62 26.07 4.59
C THR A 24 12.41 24.70 5.21
N ASP A 25 11.16 24.30 5.43
CA ASP A 25 10.83 22.92 5.78
C ASP A 25 11.01 22.02 4.55
N VAL A 26 11.93 21.06 4.65
CA VAL A 26 12.24 20.10 3.59
C VAL A 26 11.73 18.69 3.91
N SER A 27 10.99 18.51 5.01
CA SER A 27 10.60 17.19 5.53
C SER A 27 9.81 16.37 4.51
N GLN A 28 8.87 16.99 3.79
CA GLN A 28 8.11 16.31 2.73
C GLN A 28 8.99 15.89 1.54
N LEU A 29 10.00 16.70 1.21
CA LEU A 29 10.92 16.39 0.11
C LEU A 29 11.85 15.21 0.48
N VAL A 30 12.35 15.21 1.72
CA VAL A 30 13.14 14.10 2.27
C VAL A 30 12.32 12.81 2.25
N ALA A 31 11.11 12.83 2.79
CA ALA A 31 10.22 11.66 2.82
C ALA A 31 9.91 11.13 1.40
N ALA A 32 9.72 12.01 0.42
CA ALA A 32 9.50 11.61 -0.96
C ALA A 32 10.74 10.96 -1.60
N LEU A 33 11.94 11.48 -1.31
CA LEU A 33 13.21 10.93 -1.81
C LEU A 33 13.54 9.58 -1.17
N GLU A 34 13.29 9.41 0.13
CA GLU A 34 13.43 8.12 0.82
C GLU A 34 12.45 7.07 0.25
N ALA A 35 11.20 7.46 -0.01
CA ALA A 35 10.23 6.58 -0.66
C ALA A 35 10.63 6.21 -2.10
N ALA A 36 11.28 7.12 -2.83
CA ALA A 36 11.72 6.89 -4.20
C ALA A 36 13.00 6.04 -4.30
N THR A 37 13.86 6.08 -3.28
CA THR A 37 15.15 5.36 -3.24
C THR A 37 15.04 4.01 -2.55
N THR A 38 14.03 3.80 -1.70
CA THR A 38 13.74 2.49 -1.11
C THR A 38 13.21 1.56 -2.19
N ALA A 39 13.91 0.46 -2.44
CA ALA A 39 13.41 -0.59 -3.34
C ALA A 39 12.00 -0.99 -2.91
N ALA A 40 11.04 -0.89 -3.84
CA ALA A 40 9.65 -1.19 -3.55
C ALA A 40 9.53 -2.57 -2.90
N LYS A 41 8.99 -2.63 -1.69
CA LYS A 41 8.83 -3.87 -0.94
C LYS A 41 8.06 -4.88 -1.78
N ARG A 42 8.56 -6.12 -1.88
CA ARG A 42 7.92 -7.20 -2.64
C ARG A 42 7.51 -8.35 -1.74
N LEU A 43 6.41 -9.00 -2.09
CA LEU A 43 5.96 -10.25 -1.50
C LEU A 43 6.10 -11.39 -2.51
N THR A 44 6.59 -12.53 -2.02
CA THR A 44 6.61 -13.77 -2.79
C THR A 44 5.25 -14.46 -2.64
N LEU A 45 4.46 -14.48 -3.70
CA LEU A 45 3.11 -15.03 -3.71
C LEU A 45 2.97 -16.13 -4.77
N ARG A 46 1.95 -16.97 -4.67
CA ARG A 46 1.72 -18.06 -5.63
C ARG A 46 0.52 -17.81 -6.52
N GLN A 47 0.62 -18.20 -7.79
CA GLN A 47 -0.51 -18.23 -8.71
C GLN A 47 -0.28 -19.37 -9.72
N ARG A 48 -1.29 -20.21 -9.96
CA ARG A 48 -1.23 -21.32 -10.94
C ARG A 48 0.04 -22.19 -10.82
N GLY A 49 0.44 -22.50 -9.58
CA GLY A 49 1.60 -23.33 -9.29
C GLY A 49 2.95 -22.62 -9.28
N GLN A 50 3.04 -21.39 -9.78
CA GLN A 50 4.28 -20.60 -9.88
C GLN A 50 4.38 -19.55 -8.77
N SER A 51 5.60 -19.07 -8.51
CA SER A 51 5.88 -18.00 -7.53
C SER A 51 6.15 -16.68 -8.24
N PHE A 52 5.56 -15.60 -7.74
CA PHE A 52 5.64 -14.25 -8.30
C PHE A 52 6.14 -13.27 -7.24
N GLN A 53 6.95 -12.30 -7.66
CA GLN A 53 7.42 -11.19 -6.83
C GLN A 53 6.52 -9.97 -7.03
N VAL A 54 5.49 -9.84 -6.20
CA VAL A 54 4.47 -8.80 -6.32
C VAL A 54 4.87 -7.58 -5.50
N VAL A 55 4.81 -6.39 -6.10
CA VAL A 55 5.07 -5.13 -5.40
C VAL A 55 3.95 -4.88 -4.40
N VAL A 56 4.30 -4.64 -3.13
CA VAL A 56 3.32 -4.45 -2.04
C VAL A 56 2.41 -3.26 -2.31
N GLY A 57 2.94 -2.19 -2.91
CA GLY A 57 2.15 -1.01 -3.27
C GLY A 57 1.01 -1.30 -4.26
N ASP A 58 1.14 -2.33 -5.11
CA ASP A 58 0.13 -2.70 -6.12
C ASP A 58 -0.99 -3.58 -5.55
N ILE A 59 -0.87 -4.02 -4.30
CA ILE A 59 -1.88 -4.82 -3.62
C ILE A 59 -3.01 -3.90 -3.18
N LEU A 60 -4.23 -4.26 -3.60
CA LEU A 60 -5.47 -3.59 -3.22
C LEU A 60 -5.95 -4.04 -1.84
N PHE A 61 -6.04 -5.36 -1.65
CA PHE A 61 -6.44 -5.98 -0.40
C PHE A 61 -6.02 -7.45 -0.33
N LEU A 62 -6.07 -7.97 0.89
CA LEU A 62 -5.87 -9.37 1.22
C LEU A 62 -7.14 -9.87 1.92
N GLU A 63 -7.58 -11.08 1.56
CA GLU A 63 -8.70 -11.74 2.23
C GLU A 63 -8.39 -13.20 2.55
N ALA A 64 -8.77 -13.64 3.74
CA ALA A 64 -8.67 -15.04 4.13
C ALA A 64 -9.88 -15.80 3.60
N ALA A 65 -9.63 -16.82 2.78
CA ALA A 65 -10.63 -17.71 2.18
C ALA A 65 -10.05 -19.12 2.02
N ASP A 66 -10.84 -20.16 2.28
CA ASP A 66 -10.48 -21.58 2.05
C ASP A 66 -9.09 -21.98 2.58
N HIS A 67 -8.81 -21.64 3.84
CA HIS A 67 -7.54 -21.92 4.55
C HIS A 67 -6.30 -21.27 3.93
N GLN A 68 -6.47 -20.28 3.06
CA GLN A 68 -5.40 -19.51 2.45
C GLN A 68 -5.72 -18.01 2.54
N VAL A 69 -4.72 -17.19 2.24
CA VAL A 69 -4.93 -15.76 2.05
C VAL A 69 -4.82 -15.47 0.56
N MET A 70 -5.90 -14.94 0.00
CA MET A 70 -5.94 -14.38 -1.34
C MET A 70 -5.41 -12.95 -1.29
N VAL A 71 -4.56 -12.59 -2.25
CA VAL A 71 -3.92 -11.28 -2.38
C VAL A 71 -4.33 -10.70 -3.72
N HIS A 72 -5.04 -9.58 -3.69
CA HIS A 72 -5.67 -8.99 -4.86
C HIS A 72 -4.86 -7.78 -5.31
N THR A 73 -4.38 -7.82 -6.55
CA THR A 73 -3.90 -6.63 -7.29
C THR A 73 -5.03 -6.13 -8.20
N ALA A 74 -4.79 -5.10 -9.02
CA ALA A 74 -5.78 -4.64 -9.99
C ALA A 74 -6.24 -5.77 -10.94
N ASP A 75 -5.27 -6.49 -11.50
CA ASP A 75 -5.49 -7.44 -12.58
C ASP A 75 -5.53 -8.90 -12.09
N ASP A 76 -4.78 -9.22 -11.04
CA ASP A 76 -4.55 -10.60 -10.63
C ASP A 76 -4.99 -10.91 -9.19
N VAL A 77 -5.16 -12.20 -8.93
CA VAL A 77 -5.30 -12.77 -7.60
C VAL A 77 -4.22 -13.82 -7.40
N TYR A 78 -3.49 -13.66 -6.31
CA TYR A 78 -2.45 -14.58 -5.86
C TYR A 78 -2.87 -15.22 -4.53
N VAL A 79 -2.17 -16.27 -4.12
CA VAL A 79 -2.41 -16.95 -2.85
C VAL A 79 -1.12 -17.09 -2.04
N THR A 80 -1.26 -17.03 -0.72
CA THR A 80 -0.21 -17.37 0.24
C THR A 80 -0.78 -18.24 1.36
N ARG A 81 0.07 -19.07 1.94
CA ARG A 81 -0.24 -19.87 3.14
C ARG A 81 0.07 -19.13 4.44
N GLN A 82 0.73 -17.97 4.36
CA GLN A 82 0.97 -17.13 5.52
C GLN A 82 -0.38 -16.68 6.10
N PRO A 83 -0.61 -16.84 7.41
CA PRO A 83 -1.82 -16.36 8.04
C PRO A 83 -1.99 -14.85 7.90
N LEU A 84 -3.24 -14.39 7.79
CA LEU A 84 -3.56 -12.98 7.58
C LEU A 84 -3.08 -12.07 8.74
N TYR A 85 -2.90 -12.60 9.95
CA TYR A 85 -2.36 -11.80 11.07
C TYR A 85 -0.85 -11.56 10.92
N GLU A 86 -0.07 -12.55 10.48
CA GLU A 86 1.37 -12.38 10.23
C GLU A 86 1.63 -11.41 9.08
N LEU A 87 0.79 -11.49 8.04
CA LEU A 87 0.83 -10.53 6.94
C LEU A 87 0.51 -9.11 7.43
N ALA A 88 -0.43 -8.95 8.37
CA ALA A 88 -0.74 -7.63 8.92
C ALA A 88 0.47 -6.95 9.58
N ASP A 89 1.24 -7.72 10.34
CA ASP A 89 2.43 -7.20 11.06
C ASP A 89 3.59 -6.89 10.10
N ALA A 90 3.67 -7.60 8.98
CA ALA A 90 4.70 -7.41 7.97
C ALA A 90 4.36 -6.31 6.94
N LEU A 91 3.10 -5.89 6.81
CA LEU A 91 2.68 -4.92 5.81
C LEU A 91 2.93 -3.47 6.25
N PRO A 92 3.15 -2.54 5.31
CA PRO A 92 3.25 -1.11 5.62
C PRO A 92 2.03 -0.56 6.35
N THR A 93 2.17 0.58 7.03
CA THR A 93 1.10 1.26 7.79
C THR A 93 -0.06 1.76 6.93
N THR A 94 0.13 1.80 5.61
CA THR A 94 -0.92 2.06 4.62
C THR A 94 -1.93 0.91 4.55
N PHE A 95 -1.56 -0.28 5.01
CA PHE A 95 -2.48 -1.40 5.14
C PHE A 95 -3.29 -1.32 6.43
N GLN A 96 -4.60 -1.53 6.32
CA GLN A 96 -5.52 -1.43 7.44
C GLN A 96 -6.55 -2.55 7.42
N ARG A 97 -6.89 -3.06 8.61
CA ARG A 97 -7.90 -4.10 8.76
C ARG A 97 -9.29 -3.56 8.34
N ALA A 98 -9.96 -4.30 7.46
CA ALA A 98 -11.33 -4.00 6.98
C ALA A 98 -12.38 -4.92 7.63
N SER A 99 -11.99 -6.15 7.99
CA SER A 99 -12.84 -7.13 8.66
C SER A 99 -11.99 -8.13 9.46
N LYS A 100 -12.63 -9.12 10.11
CA LYS A 100 -11.88 -10.23 10.72
C LYS A 100 -11.07 -11.03 9.69
N SER A 101 -11.48 -11.05 8.43
CA SER A 101 -10.87 -11.82 7.36
C SER A 101 -10.26 -10.96 6.24
N ALA A 102 -10.18 -9.63 6.38
CA ALA A 102 -9.66 -8.78 5.31
C ALA A 102 -8.82 -7.60 5.80
N ILE A 103 -7.77 -7.30 5.04
CA ILE A 103 -6.89 -6.12 5.17
C ILE A 103 -6.88 -5.42 3.81
N LEU A 104 -6.99 -4.10 3.75
CA LEU A 104 -6.90 -3.31 2.52
C LEU A 104 -5.72 -2.37 2.55
N ASN A 105 -5.27 -1.92 1.38
CA ASN A 105 -4.30 -0.84 1.22
C ASN A 105 -5.04 0.50 1.04
N ARG A 106 -4.83 1.46 1.95
CA ARG A 106 -5.50 2.77 1.91
C ARG A 106 -5.11 3.58 0.68
N ASP A 107 -3.85 3.50 0.26
CA ASP A 107 -3.32 4.26 -0.88
C ASP A 107 -4.01 3.86 -2.20
N GLN A 108 -4.54 2.64 -2.25
CA GLN A 108 -5.25 2.10 -3.41
C GLN A 108 -6.75 2.39 -3.39
N ILE A 109 -7.28 3.02 -2.33
CA ILE A 109 -8.71 3.35 -2.26
C ILE A 109 -9.02 4.46 -3.26
N LEU A 110 -10.09 4.25 -4.04
CA LEU A 110 -10.71 5.26 -4.88
C LEU A 110 -11.88 5.93 -4.15
N SER A 111 -12.71 5.15 -3.46
CA SER A 111 -13.87 5.68 -2.75
C SER A 111 -14.32 4.75 -1.63
N LEU A 112 -14.77 5.34 -0.53
CA LEU A 112 -15.47 4.65 0.56
C LEU A 112 -16.93 5.12 0.61
N THR A 113 -17.88 4.22 0.38
CA THR A 113 -19.32 4.53 0.38
C THR A 113 -20.03 3.78 1.50
N LYS A 114 -20.77 4.51 2.33
CA LYS A 114 -21.69 3.90 3.30
C LYS A 114 -23.05 3.68 2.64
N SER A 115 -23.55 2.45 2.69
CA SER A 115 -24.87 2.09 2.15
C SER A 115 -25.65 1.23 3.15
N VAL A 116 -26.93 0.98 2.85
CA VAL A 116 -27.79 0.10 3.66
C VAL A 116 -27.27 -1.34 3.66
N THR A 117 -26.66 -1.79 2.56
CA THR A 117 -26.13 -3.17 2.41
C THR A 117 -24.72 -3.34 2.97
N GLY A 118 -24.07 -2.25 3.39
CA GLY A 118 -22.74 -2.29 4.00
C GLY A 118 -21.88 -1.07 3.65
N ASN A 119 -20.66 -1.06 4.16
CA ASN A 119 -19.67 -0.05 3.82
C ASN A 119 -18.77 -0.61 2.71
N LEU A 120 -18.77 0.00 1.54
CA LEU A 120 -18.11 -0.50 0.34
C LEU A 120 -16.89 0.34 0.01
N VAL A 121 -15.76 -0.32 -0.22
CA VAL A 121 -14.54 0.27 -0.76
C VAL A 121 -14.41 -0.11 -2.24
N LYS A 122 -14.12 0.89 -3.07
CA LYS A 122 -13.66 0.70 -4.45
C LYS A 122 -12.20 1.10 -4.55
N PHE A 123 -11.47 0.44 -5.45
CA PHE A 123 -10.04 0.65 -5.63
C PHE A 123 -9.72 1.36 -6.93
N GLN A 124 -8.58 2.06 -6.96
CA GLN A 124 -8.08 2.72 -8.16
C GLN A 124 -7.75 1.69 -9.24
N LYS A 125 -8.05 2.02 -10.50
CA LYS A 125 -7.71 1.20 -11.67
C LYS A 125 -8.18 -0.27 -11.58
N SER A 126 -9.21 -0.57 -10.80
CA SER A 126 -9.77 -1.91 -10.67
C SER A 126 -11.28 -1.89 -10.50
N HIS A 127 -11.94 -2.93 -11.00
CA HIS A 127 -13.36 -3.17 -10.77
C HIS A 127 -13.63 -3.90 -9.45
N LYS A 128 -12.58 -4.36 -8.76
CA LYS A 128 -12.67 -5.08 -7.49
C LYS A 128 -13.19 -4.17 -6.38
N GLN A 129 -13.92 -4.77 -5.44
CA GLN A 129 -14.56 -4.07 -4.33
C GLN A 129 -14.41 -4.88 -3.06
N LEU A 130 -14.41 -4.20 -1.91
CA LEU A 130 -14.32 -4.86 -0.60
C LEU A 130 -15.30 -4.24 0.38
N TYR A 131 -16.03 -5.09 1.11
CA TYR A 131 -16.88 -4.62 2.20
C TYR A 131 -16.09 -4.48 3.50
N VAL A 132 -16.27 -3.34 4.15
CA VAL A 132 -15.69 -3.02 5.46
C VAL A 132 -16.74 -3.26 6.54
N SER A 133 -16.42 -4.11 7.51
CA SER A 133 -17.36 -4.40 8.59
C SER A 133 -17.55 -3.19 9.50
N ARG A 134 -18.72 -3.11 10.15
CA ARG A 134 -19.10 -2.00 11.05
C ARG A 134 -18.03 -1.64 12.07
N ARG A 135 -17.33 -2.64 12.61
CA ARG A 135 -16.26 -2.47 13.61
C ARG A 135 -15.08 -1.64 13.08
N TYR A 136 -14.66 -1.85 11.84
CA TYR A 136 -13.45 -1.21 11.28
C TYR A 136 -13.74 0.05 10.47
N TYR A 137 -15.00 0.29 10.10
CA TYR A 137 -15.39 1.42 9.26
C TYR A 137 -14.98 2.78 9.84
N LYS A 138 -15.25 3.03 11.12
CA LYS A 138 -14.95 4.33 11.76
C LYS A 138 -13.47 4.67 11.66
N ALA A 139 -12.61 3.72 12.06
CA ALA A 139 -11.16 3.89 12.01
C ALA A 139 -10.63 4.08 10.57
N LEU A 140 -11.23 3.41 9.58
CA LEU A 140 -10.85 3.59 8.18
C LEU A 140 -11.23 4.98 7.67
N LYS A 141 -12.45 5.42 7.96
CA LYS A 141 -12.93 6.73 7.57
C LYS A 141 -12.04 7.84 8.15
N GLU A 142 -11.74 7.78 9.44
CA GLU A 142 -10.88 8.75 10.13
C GLU A 142 -9.44 8.76 9.61
N ALA A 143 -8.94 7.62 9.11
CA ALA A 143 -7.62 7.57 8.48
C ALA A 143 -7.60 8.33 7.15
N LEU A 144 -8.62 8.09 6.30
CA LEU A 144 -8.73 8.74 5.00
C LEU A 144 -8.98 10.25 5.10
N GLU A 145 -9.71 10.71 6.12
CA GLU A 145 -9.95 12.15 6.36
C GLU A 145 -8.71 12.89 6.90
N ARG A 146 -7.71 12.19 7.43
CA ARG A 146 -6.44 12.79 7.91
C ARG A 146 -5.36 12.85 6.84
N GLU A 147 -5.49 12.04 5.79
CA GLU A 147 -4.51 11.94 4.69
C GLU A 147 -4.79 12.92 3.54
N GLY A 148 -5.94 13.63 3.56
CA GLY A 148 -6.33 14.66 2.59
C GLY A 148 -6.33 16.06 3.19
#